data_AF-A0A956F0J3-F1
#
_entry.id   AF-A0A956F0J3-F1
#
_cell.length_a   1.000
_cell.length_b   1.000
_cell.length_c   1.000
_cell.angle_alpha   90.00
_cell.angle_beta   90.00
_cell.angle_gamma   90.00
#
_symmetry.space_group_name_H-M   'P 1'
#
loop_
_entity.id
_entity.type
_entity.pdbx_description
1 polymer ?
#
loop_
_entity_poly.entity_id
_entity_poly.type
_entity_poly.pdbx_seq_one_letter_code
_entity_poly.pdbx_strand_id
1 'polypeptide(L)'
;LGAPSKGKALLPASCKTVALRTSVKGNYLRALERKGEIDARADKVGVWETFDLTQKSDGTIALRAGPANRYVSAVAGGGSSLILRDIGSFGWFKLVSQPGGTFALRSSNGKYVSAKNGGGDVVTVDRDVASTWERFQVACNPPAPPVYFADLKDEATAWSYQRKYEQIDGNTSPNRSPCASGCGATAWAMLIGYVDYAGSQGVSKYRPFDRSYLSQGGRGRFAVNALAPEFNDRGVKNMTVEIRDAMNDWGVSGCAPNGERFTHPSIMAQSNQYFWGRVPGRVIADYDGLLVSTSAGTSKVLHTLRTRRQPIAIGMHNHYPVGFGIRSVTPRRWDPSGKKWVSAGSVEWMVDANWGWGEKFSRSVPLYSFLQGTVEMSPYSRVSDVAKACSLRSKSGGATGRVDRDYKCTTQLKNDERHVAMEVAADLVMRDVVPGLRSKNQKACLLKSTDVQCAPCNTTDRLIVRMDIRSKTQGCPSGTINELR
;
A
#
# COMPACT_ATOMS: atom_id res chain seq x y z
N LEU A 1 36.07 -37.06 -10.20
CA LEU A 1 34.77 -36.34 -10.28
C LEU A 1 33.81 -37.03 -9.32
N GLY A 2 33.72 -36.55 -8.07
CA GLY A 2 32.83 -37.13 -7.06
C GLY A 2 31.37 -36.77 -7.33
N ALA A 3 30.47 -37.76 -7.25
CA ALA A 3 29.03 -37.55 -7.34
C ALA A 3 28.58 -36.49 -6.31
N PRO A 4 27.68 -35.56 -6.66
CA PRO A 4 27.10 -34.68 -5.66
C PRO A 4 26.35 -35.55 -4.66
N SER A 5 26.76 -35.47 -3.39
CA SER A 5 26.09 -36.14 -2.29
C SER A 5 24.61 -35.73 -2.28
N LYS A 6 23.72 -36.70 -2.00
CA LYS A 6 22.26 -36.51 -1.85
C LYS A 6 21.95 -35.68 -0.59
N GLY A 7 22.41 -34.44 -0.54
CA GLY A 7 22.04 -33.48 0.49
C GLY A 7 20.56 -33.12 0.38
N LYS A 8 19.88 -32.96 1.51
CA LYS A 8 18.50 -32.45 1.56
C LYS A 8 18.46 -31.07 0.91
N ALA A 9 17.57 -30.88 -0.07
CA ALA A 9 17.36 -29.58 -0.70
C ALA A 9 16.60 -28.66 0.27
N LEU A 10 17.26 -27.66 0.81
CA LEU A 10 16.66 -26.61 1.65
C LEU A 10 16.72 -25.28 0.90
N LEU A 11 15.65 -24.49 1.02
CA LEU A 11 15.65 -23.12 0.54
C LEU A 11 16.21 -22.24 1.67
N PRO A 12 16.78 -21.05 1.36
CA PRO A 12 17.26 -20.15 2.40
C PRO A 12 16.17 -19.78 3.41
N ALA A 13 16.49 -19.67 4.71
CA ALA A 13 15.53 -19.30 5.75
C ALA A 13 14.89 -17.90 5.55
N SER A 14 15.55 -17.05 4.76
CA SER A 14 15.06 -15.75 4.31
C SER A 14 13.98 -15.83 3.23
N CYS A 15 13.80 -16.98 2.59
CA CYS A 15 12.78 -17.22 1.57
C CYS A 15 11.41 -17.37 2.27
N LYS A 16 10.59 -16.32 2.21
CA LYS A 16 9.24 -16.27 2.81
C LYS A 16 8.15 -16.56 1.80
N THR A 17 8.36 -16.11 0.57
CA THR A 17 7.47 -16.39 -0.56
C THR A 17 8.26 -16.95 -1.74
N VAL A 18 7.58 -17.69 -2.60
CA VAL A 18 8.19 -18.28 -3.80
C VAL A 18 7.29 -18.14 -5.03
N ALA A 19 7.93 -18.02 -6.20
CA ALA A 19 7.30 -18.29 -7.49
C ALA A 19 8.02 -19.44 -8.19
N LEU A 20 7.25 -20.31 -8.87
CA LEU A 20 7.76 -21.49 -9.56
C LEU A 20 7.68 -21.27 -11.06
N ARG A 21 8.84 -21.15 -11.72
CA ARG A 21 8.94 -20.92 -13.16
C ARG A 21 9.31 -22.22 -13.88
N THR A 22 8.58 -22.60 -14.93
CA THR A 22 8.89 -23.79 -15.73
C THR A 22 10.25 -23.63 -16.41
N SER A 23 11.06 -24.68 -16.39
CA SER A 23 12.41 -24.63 -16.97
C SER A 23 12.45 -24.60 -18.50
N VAL A 24 11.37 -25.02 -19.18
CA VAL A 24 11.32 -25.12 -20.64
C VAL A 24 10.79 -23.83 -21.27
N LYS A 25 9.55 -23.41 -20.94
CA LYS A 25 8.92 -22.23 -21.56
C LYS A 25 8.99 -20.96 -20.71
N GLY A 26 9.45 -21.06 -19.47
CA GLY A 26 9.56 -19.91 -18.58
C GLY A 26 8.24 -19.37 -18.06
N ASN A 27 7.14 -20.12 -18.18
CA ASN A 27 5.85 -19.77 -17.59
C ASN A 27 5.86 -19.99 -16.07
N TYR A 28 4.95 -19.36 -15.33
CA TYR A 28 4.82 -19.52 -13.89
C TYR A 28 3.62 -20.38 -13.53
N LEU A 29 3.78 -21.16 -12.45
CA LEU A 29 2.65 -21.80 -11.80
C LEU A 29 1.72 -20.74 -11.22
N ARG A 30 0.43 -20.87 -11.48
CA ARG A 30 -0.61 -19.95 -11.05
C ARG A 30 -1.74 -20.70 -10.37
N ALA A 31 -2.11 -20.23 -9.18
CA ALA A 31 -3.35 -20.61 -8.52
C ALA A 31 -4.54 -19.88 -9.14
N LEU A 32 -5.60 -20.61 -9.49
CA LEU A 32 -6.83 -20.04 -10.03
C LEU A 32 -7.92 -20.02 -8.95
N GLU A 33 -8.62 -18.90 -8.84
CA GLU A 33 -9.73 -18.72 -7.90
C GLU A 33 -10.87 -19.73 -8.16
N ARG A 34 -11.22 -19.95 -9.43
CA ARG A 34 -12.35 -20.81 -9.79
C ARG A 34 -11.96 -22.30 -9.66
N LYS A 35 -12.64 -23.02 -8.77
CA LYS A 35 -12.44 -24.45 -8.43
C LYS A 35 -11.10 -24.78 -7.75
N GLY A 36 -10.26 -23.78 -7.47
CA GLY A 36 -8.97 -23.97 -6.81
C GLY A 36 -7.94 -24.71 -7.67
N GLU A 37 -8.04 -24.67 -9.00
CA GLU A 37 -7.10 -25.35 -9.91
C GLU A 37 -5.72 -24.65 -9.95
N ILE A 38 -4.67 -25.39 -10.28
CA ILE A 38 -3.32 -24.84 -10.53
C ILE A 38 -2.93 -25.11 -11.99
N ASP A 39 -2.51 -24.07 -12.72
CA ASP A 39 -1.97 -24.17 -14.09
C ASP A 39 -0.52 -23.65 -14.17
N ALA A 40 0.14 -23.84 -15.32
CA ALA A 40 1.46 -23.29 -15.61
C ALA A 40 1.40 -22.34 -16.82
N ARG A 41 0.38 -21.47 -16.87
CA ARG A 41 0.10 -20.61 -18.03
C ARG A 41 0.57 -19.16 -17.86
N ALA A 42 0.93 -18.74 -16.65
CA ALA A 42 1.28 -17.34 -16.40
C ALA A 42 2.61 -16.98 -17.07
N ASP A 43 2.70 -15.78 -17.63
CA ASP A 43 3.88 -15.23 -18.31
C ASP A 43 4.74 -14.34 -17.38
N LYS A 44 4.14 -13.88 -16.28
CA LYS A 44 4.76 -13.04 -15.24
C LYS A 44 4.38 -13.55 -13.85
N VAL A 45 5.26 -13.33 -12.88
CA VAL A 45 4.91 -13.54 -11.47
C VAL A 45 3.86 -12.51 -11.10
N GLY A 46 2.78 -12.95 -10.46
CA GLY A 46 1.72 -12.20 -9.80
C GLY A 46 1.31 -12.80 -8.48
N VAL A 47 0.27 -12.22 -7.89
CA VAL A 47 -0.15 -12.62 -6.53
C VAL A 47 -0.79 -14.02 -6.55
N TRP A 48 -1.30 -14.45 -7.70
CA TRP A 48 -1.74 -15.82 -7.92
C TRP A 48 -0.59 -16.79 -8.26
N GLU A 49 0.58 -16.27 -8.64
CA GLU A 49 1.82 -17.03 -8.91
C GLU A 49 2.80 -16.99 -7.73
N THR A 50 2.46 -16.27 -6.66
CA THR A 50 3.27 -16.11 -5.45
C THR A 50 2.66 -16.93 -4.32
N PHE A 51 3.47 -17.81 -3.73
CA PHE A 51 3.05 -18.71 -2.66
C PHE A 51 3.85 -18.42 -1.39
N ASP A 52 3.17 -18.33 -0.24
CA ASP A 52 3.87 -18.33 1.05
C ASP A 52 4.50 -19.70 1.26
N LEU A 53 5.77 -19.68 1.66
CA LEU A 53 6.57 -20.87 1.85
C LEU A 53 6.62 -21.23 3.34
N THR A 54 6.14 -22.42 3.67
CA THR A 54 6.44 -23.08 4.94
C THR A 54 7.38 -24.24 4.67
N GLN A 55 8.55 -24.27 5.31
CA GLN A 55 9.54 -25.34 5.15
C GLN A 55 9.86 -26.00 6.50
N LYS A 56 9.91 -27.33 6.51
CA LYS A 56 10.36 -28.14 7.66
C LYS A 56 11.86 -28.41 7.58
N SER A 57 12.45 -28.82 8.71
CA SER A 57 13.87 -29.21 8.83
C SER A 57 14.28 -30.40 7.96
N ASP A 58 13.31 -31.22 7.51
CA ASP A 58 13.55 -32.35 6.60
C ASP A 58 13.56 -31.95 5.11
N GLY A 59 13.32 -30.69 4.79
CA GLY A 59 13.26 -30.17 3.42
C GLY A 59 11.89 -30.28 2.75
N THR A 60 10.87 -30.79 3.46
CA THR A 60 9.49 -30.73 2.96
C THR A 60 8.94 -29.32 3.06
N ILE A 61 8.16 -28.95 2.05
CA ILE A 61 7.58 -27.62 1.90
C ILE A 61 6.06 -27.71 1.74
N ALA A 62 5.39 -26.66 2.20
CA ALA A 62 3.99 -26.38 1.88
C ALA A 62 3.91 -25.00 1.24
N LEU A 63 3.06 -24.89 0.23
CA LEU A 63 2.88 -23.67 -0.56
C LEU A 63 1.46 -23.16 -0.36
N ARG A 64 1.32 -22.02 0.30
CA ARG A 64 0.01 -21.39 0.51
C ARG A 64 -0.20 -20.29 -0.53
N ALA A 65 -1.27 -20.40 -1.32
CA ALA A 65 -1.67 -19.32 -2.22
C ALA A 65 -2.26 -18.18 -1.38
N GLY A 66 -1.60 -17.02 -1.40
CA GLY A 66 -1.93 -15.86 -0.56
C GLY A 66 -3.41 -15.43 -0.67
N PRO A 67 -3.93 -15.14 -1.89
CA PRO A 67 -5.31 -14.67 -2.07
C PRO A 67 -6.39 -15.64 -1.60
N ALA A 68 -6.15 -16.95 -1.74
CA ALA A 68 -7.12 -17.98 -1.37
C ALA A 68 -6.99 -18.45 0.09
N ASN A 69 -5.89 -18.09 0.77
CA ASN A 69 -5.50 -18.61 2.08
C ASN A 69 -5.58 -20.16 2.18
N ARG A 70 -5.24 -20.85 1.07
CA ARG A 70 -5.28 -22.31 0.95
C ARG A 70 -3.96 -22.83 0.40
N TYR A 71 -3.69 -24.11 0.65
CA TYR A 71 -2.46 -24.79 0.27
C TYR A 71 -2.62 -25.54 -1.04
N VAL A 72 -1.57 -25.51 -1.84
CA VAL A 72 -1.41 -26.38 -2.99
C VAL A 72 -1.40 -27.83 -2.48
N SER A 73 -2.25 -28.67 -3.05
CA SER A 73 -2.49 -30.04 -2.61
C SER A 73 -2.58 -30.97 -3.82
N ALA A 74 -1.88 -32.09 -3.77
CA ALA A 74 -1.98 -33.13 -4.79
C ALA A 74 -3.26 -33.95 -4.55
N VAL A 75 -4.15 -34.03 -5.54
CA VAL A 75 -5.37 -34.84 -5.42
C VAL A 75 -4.99 -36.29 -5.12
N ALA A 76 -5.58 -36.85 -4.05
CA ALA A 76 -5.29 -38.19 -3.52
C ALA A 76 -3.81 -38.47 -3.21
N GLY A 77 -2.98 -37.43 -3.00
CA GLY A 77 -1.54 -37.55 -2.76
C GLY A 77 -0.69 -37.65 -4.03
N GLY A 78 -1.29 -37.63 -5.21
CA GLY A 78 -0.65 -37.77 -6.53
C GLY A 78 -1.41 -38.74 -7.44
N GLY A 79 -1.30 -38.54 -8.76
CA GLY A 79 -1.95 -39.33 -9.81
C GLY A 79 -2.91 -38.54 -10.71
N SER A 80 -3.15 -37.27 -10.41
CA SER A 80 -4.04 -36.41 -11.20
C SER A 80 -3.52 -34.96 -11.22
N SER A 81 -4.23 -34.02 -10.62
CA SER A 81 -3.93 -32.58 -10.64
C SER A 81 -3.50 -32.02 -9.29
N LEU A 82 -3.09 -30.75 -9.30
CA LEU A 82 -2.97 -29.91 -8.12
C LEU A 82 -4.23 -29.07 -7.93
N ILE A 83 -4.65 -28.93 -6.68
CA ILE A 83 -5.76 -28.06 -6.28
C ILE A 83 -5.47 -27.32 -4.97
N LEU A 84 -6.26 -26.30 -4.65
CA LEU A 84 -6.20 -25.56 -3.39
C LEU A 84 -7.13 -26.15 -2.33
N ARG A 85 -6.57 -26.52 -1.17
CA ARG A 85 -7.29 -27.05 0.00
C ARG A 85 -6.71 -26.55 1.32
N ASP A 86 -7.36 -26.85 2.43
CA ASP A 86 -6.73 -26.71 3.74
C ASP A 86 -5.50 -27.61 3.85
N ILE A 87 -4.55 -27.24 4.72
CA ILE A 87 -3.31 -28.01 4.86
C ILE A 87 -3.60 -29.41 5.42
N GLY A 88 -3.23 -30.42 4.65
CA GLY A 88 -3.29 -31.83 5.03
C GLY A 88 -2.04 -32.56 4.56
N SER A 89 -1.99 -33.88 4.76
CA SER A 89 -0.84 -34.72 4.37
C SER A 89 -0.46 -34.55 2.90
N PHE A 90 -1.43 -34.34 2.01
CA PHE A 90 -1.22 -34.17 0.57
C PHE A 90 -0.82 -32.76 0.13
N GLY A 91 -0.72 -31.81 1.07
CA GLY A 91 -0.24 -30.44 0.83
C GLY A 91 1.26 -30.26 1.10
N TRP A 92 1.97 -31.33 1.45
CA TRP A 92 3.41 -31.32 1.70
C TRP A 92 4.16 -31.96 0.54
N PHE A 93 5.17 -31.27 0.03
CA PHE A 93 6.02 -31.71 -1.08
C PHE A 93 7.47 -31.77 -0.66
N LYS A 94 8.19 -32.80 -1.13
CA LYS A 94 9.64 -32.86 -0.99
C LYS A 94 10.30 -32.14 -2.16
N LEU A 95 11.16 -31.17 -1.87
CA LEU A 95 12.04 -30.57 -2.87
C LEU A 95 13.18 -31.53 -3.23
N VAL A 96 13.39 -31.74 -4.52
CA VAL A 96 14.46 -32.56 -5.06
C VAL A 96 15.31 -31.71 -6.00
N SER A 97 16.59 -31.50 -5.67
CA SER A 97 17.51 -30.75 -6.53
C SER A 97 17.67 -31.42 -7.88
N GLN A 98 17.71 -30.61 -8.94
CA GLN A 98 17.88 -31.02 -10.32
C GLN A 98 19.04 -30.24 -10.96
N PRO A 99 19.57 -30.69 -12.12
CA PRO A 99 20.61 -29.96 -12.82
C PRO A 99 20.24 -28.49 -13.12
N GLY A 100 21.24 -27.63 -13.26
CA GLY A 100 21.05 -26.22 -13.61
C GLY A 100 20.39 -25.37 -12.52
N GLY A 101 20.50 -25.77 -11.24
CA GLY A 101 19.91 -25.03 -10.12
C GLY A 101 18.38 -25.08 -10.06
N THR A 102 17.77 -26.04 -10.76
CA THR A 102 16.30 -26.24 -10.75
C THR A 102 15.90 -27.23 -9.66
N PHE A 103 14.61 -27.30 -9.38
CA PHE A 103 14.04 -28.22 -8.41
C PHE A 103 12.84 -28.96 -9.01
N ALA A 104 12.63 -30.19 -8.55
CA ALA A 104 11.38 -30.93 -8.74
C ALA A 104 10.62 -31.04 -7.42
N LEU A 105 9.29 -31.00 -7.50
CA LEU A 105 8.40 -31.15 -6.34
C LEU A 105 7.82 -32.57 -6.36
N ARG A 106 8.15 -33.36 -5.34
CA ARG A 106 7.65 -34.74 -5.17
C ARG A 106 6.53 -34.78 -4.15
N SER A 107 5.38 -35.33 -4.53
CA SER A 107 4.21 -35.50 -3.66
C SER A 107 4.40 -36.63 -2.64
N SER A 108 3.46 -36.77 -1.70
CA SER A 108 3.45 -37.82 -0.69
C SER A 108 3.44 -39.23 -1.28
N ASN A 109 2.76 -39.44 -2.42
CA ASN A 109 2.73 -40.73 -3.12
C ASN A 109 3.93 -40.93 -4.06
N GLY A 110 4.94 -40.09 -3.94
CA GLY A 110 6.18 -40.23 -4.69
C GLY A 110 6.14 -39.76 -6.14
N LYS A 111 5.02 -39.18 -6.60
CA LYS A 111 4.85 -38.63 -7.95
C LYS A 111 5.38 -37.21 -8.04
N TYR A 112 5.78 -36.78 -9.24
CA TYR A 112 6.34 -35.45 -9.48
C TYR A 112 5.32 -34.51 -10.15
N VAL A 113 5.34 -33.25 -9.72
CA VAL A 113 4.60 -32.16 -10.35
C VAL A 113 5.18 -31.89 -11.75
N SER A 114 4.32 -31.90 -12.76
CA SER A 114 4.68 -31.75 -14.18
C SER A 114 3.91 -30.60 -14.81
N ALA A 115 4.64 -29.67 -15.43
CA ALA A 115 4.05 -28.64 -16.28
C ALA A 115 3.89 -29.20 -17.69
N LYS A 116 2.66 -29.59 -18.05
CA LYS A 116 2.38 -30.23 -19.35
C LYS A 116 2.90 -29.36 -20.50
N ASN A 117 3.51 -30.01 -21.50
CA ASN A 117 4.16 -29.35 -22.64
C ASN A 117 5.30 -28.37 -22.27
N GLY A 118 5.90 -28.53 -21.08
CA GLY A 118 6.96 -27.65 -20.56
C GLY A 118 6.48 -26.28 -20.06
N GLY A 119 5.16 -26.07 -19.99
CA GLY A 119 4.52 -24.80 -19.66
C GLY A 119 3.48 -24.37 -20.71
N GLY A 120 2.65 -23.40 -20.34
CA GLY A 120 1.54 -22.91 -21.16
C GLY A 120 0.29 -23.79 -21.10
N ASP A 121 0.22 -24.75 -20.17
CA ASP A 121 -0.92 -25.65 -20.01
C ASP A 121 -1.16 -26.03 -18.53
N VAL A 122 -2.05 -26.99 -18.28
CA VAL A 122 -2.36 -27.54 -16.95
C VAL A 122 -1.15 -28.20 -16.28
N VAL A 123 -1.20 -28.27 -14.94
CA VAL A 123 -0.21 -28.99 -14.13
C VAL A 123 -0.78 -30.32 -13.64
N THR A 124 0.00 -31.39 -13.80
CA THR A 124 -0.33 -32.73 -13.30
C THR A 124 0.66 -33.17 -12.21
N VAL A 125 0.32 -34.21 -11.46
CA VAL A 125 1.20 -34.82 -10.43
C VAL A 125 1.22 -36.33 -10.60
N ASP A 126 1.63 -36.80 -11.77
CA ASP A 126 1.46 -38.18 -12.22
C ASP A 126 2.76 -38.89 -12.60
N ARG A 127 3.90 -38.18 -12.58
CA ARG A 127 5.18 -38.69 -13.10
C ARG A 127 5.98 -39.44 -12.04
N ASP A 128 6.53 -40.59 -12.41
CA ASP A 128 7.41 -41.39 -11.54
C ASP A 128 8.85 -40.88 -11.48
N VAL A 129 9.29 -40.20 -12.53
CA VAL A 129 10.66 -39.68 -12.66
C VAL A 129 10.59 -38.22 -13.07
N ALA A 130 11.39 -37.37 -12.43
CA ALA A 130 11.55 -35.98 -12.82
C ALA A 130 12.44 -35.86 -14.06
N SER A 131 11.90 -35.26 -15.12
CA SER A 131 12.63 -34.93 -16.34
C SER A 131 12.42 -33.45 -16.68
N THR A 132 12.41 -33.08 -17.96
CA THR A 132 12.37 -31.69 -18.43
C THR A 132 11.11 -30.93 -17.99
N TRP A 133 9.95 -31.58 -17.86
CA TRP A 133 8.69 -30.89 -17.54
C TRP A 133 8.41 -30.78 -16.03
N GLU A 134 9.17 -31.50 -15.21
CA GLU A 134 9.05 -31.52 -13.74
C GLU A 134 10.07 -30.60 -13.06
N ARG A 135 10.85 -29.85 -13.85
CA ARG A 135 11.90 -28.95 -13.39
C ARG A 135 11.41 -27.52 -13.36
N PHE A 136 11.52 -26.90 -12.18
CA PHE A 136 11.14 -25.53 -11.90
C PHE A 136 12.32 -24.72 -11.36
N GLN A 137 12.47 -23.49 -11.84
CA GLN A 137 13.27 -22.49 -11.15
C GLN A 137 12.42 -21.92 -10.00
N VAL A 138 13.00 -21.90 -8.80
CA VAL A 138 12.36 -21.32 -7.62
C VAL A 138 12.90 -19.91 -7.43
N ALA A 139 12.05 -18.91 -7.64
CA ALA A 139 12.38 -17.53 -7.30
C ALA A 139 11.96 -17.26 -5.86
N CYS A 140 12.94 -16.98 -4.98
CA CYS A 140 12.68 -16.59 -3.60
C CYS A 140 12.34 -15.11 -3.49
N ASN A 141 11.32 -14.79 -2.70
CA ASN A 141 10.81 -13.44 -2.46
C ASN A 141 10.68 -12.64 -3.77
N PRO A 142 9.97 -13.17 -4.79
CA PRO A 142 9.86 -12.49 -6.06
C PRO A 142 9.23 -11.11 -5.82
N PRO A 143 9.70 -10.05 -6.54
CA PRO A 143 9.00 -8.78 -6.52
C PRO A 143 7.58 -9.03 -7.01
N ALA A 144 6.59 -8.74 -6.18
CA ALA A 144 5.22 -8.81 -6.65
C ALA A 144 5.06 -7.86 -7.85
N PRO A 145 4.39 -8.28 -8.93
CA PRO A 145 4.22 -7.43 -10.09
C PRO A 145 3.27 -6.30 -9.75
N PRO A 146 3.36 -5.19 -10.50
CA PRO A 146 2.37 -4.14 -10.46
C PRO A 146 0.96 -4.71 -10.64
N VAL A 147 0.21 -4.81 -9.55
CA VAL A 147 -1.23 -5.05 -9.62
C VAL A 147 -1.90 -3.72 -9.98
N TYR A 148 -2.29 -3.58 -11.24
CA TYR A 148 -3.16 -2.48 -11.63
C TYR A 148 -4.59 -2.85 -11.23
N PHE A 149 -4.99 -2.45 -10.03
CA PHE A 149 -6.15 -2.98 -9.30
C PHE A 149 -7.51 -2.90 -9.99
N ALA A 150 -7.69 -2.05 -11.00
CA ALA A 150 -8.93 -2.05 -11.79
C ALA A 150 -8.93 -3.04 -12.97
N ASP A 151 -7.90 -3.88 -13.10
CA ASP A 151 -7.92 -5.08 -13.96
C ASP A 151 -8.32 -6.36 -13.20
N LEU A 152 -8.59 -6.26 -11.89
CA LEU A 152 -9.03 -7.40 -11.10
C LEU A 152 -10.48 -7.72 -11.48
N LYS A 153 -10.68 -8.92 -12.02
CA LYS A 153 -11.96 -9.36 -12.60
C LYS A 153 -13.03 -9.64 -11.53
N ASP A 154 -12.64 -9.67 -10.26
CA ASP A 154 -13.49 -10.05 -9.13
C ASP A 154 -13.21 -9.19 -7.88
N GLU A 155 -14.27 -9.00 -7.10
CA GLU A 155 -14.32 -8.21 -5.86
C GLU A 155 -13.38 -8.77 -4.78
N ALA A 156 -13.29 -10.09 -4.67
CA ALA A 156 -12.52 -10.77 -3.62
C ALA A 156 -11.02 -10.49 -3.76
N THR A 157 -10.50 -10.56 -5.00
CA THR A 157 -9.12 -10.22 -5.29
C THR A 157 -8.89 -8.75 -4.99
N ALA A 158 -9.76 -7.82 -5.41
CA ALA A 158 -9.59 -6.39 -5.12
C ALA A 158 -9.61 -6.07 -3.61
N TRP A 159 -10.48 -6.76 -2.86
CA TRP A 159 -10.58 -6.67 -1.41
C TRP A 159 -9.31 -7.13 -0.68
N SER A 160 -8.64 -8.18 -1.17
CA SER A 160 -7.43 -8.73 -0.53
C SER A 160 -6.27 -7.71 -0.45
N TYR A 161 -6.25 -6.69 -1.30
CA TYR A 161 -5.22 -5.64 -1.27
C TYR A 161 -5.64 -4.41 -0.50
N GLN A 162 -6.92 -4.25 -0.20
CA GLN A 162 -7.38 -3.16 0.66
C GLN A 162 -6.74 -3.28 2.04
N ARG A 163 -6.41 -2.12 2.61
CA ARG A 163 -6.03 -2.00 4.00
C ARG A 163 -7.31 -1.86 4.82
N LYS A 164 -7.57 -2.85 5.67
CA LYS A 164 -8.83 -3.04 6.41
C LYS A 164 -8.70 -2.37 7.77
N TYR A 165 -8.45 -1.07 7.73
CA TYR A 165 -8.24 -0.31 8.95
C TYR A 165 -9.55 0.06 9.62
N GLU A 166 -9.47 0.29 10.92
CA GLU A 166 -10.60 0.75 11.73
C GLU A 166 -10.25 2.03 12.49
N GLN A 167 -11.29 2.78 12.84
CA GLN A 167 -11.18 3.91 13.75
C GLN A 167 -10.59 3.46 15.09
N ILE A 168 -9.80 4.34 15.70
CA ILE A 168 -9.25 4.12 17.03
C ILE A 168 -10.22 4.70 18.03
N ASP A 169 -10.66 3.88 18.97
CA ASP A 169 -11.59 4.30 20.03
C ASP A 169 -11.06 5.50 20.83
N GLY A 170 -12.01 6.23 21.41
CA GLY A 170 -11.70 7.27 22.39
C GLY A 170 -10.86 6.73 23.53
N ASN A 171 -9.94 7.55 24.04
CA ASN A 171 -9.04 7.25 25.15
C ASN A 171 -8.18 5.99 24.96
N THR A 172 -8.05 5.49 23.73
CA THR A 172 -7.23 4.33 23.40
C THR A 172 -5.93 4.78 22.74
N SER A 173 -4.79 4.51 23.38
CA SER A 173 -3.47 4.89 22.86
C SER A 173 -3.29 4.48 21.39
N PRO A 174 -2.81 5.39 20.51
CA PRO A 174 -2.30 6.74 20.76
C PRO A 174 -3.38 7.84 20.77
N ASN A 175 -4.65 7.51 20.58
CA ASN A 175 -5.76 8.46 20.62
C ASN A 175 -6.04 8.92 22.06
N ARG A 176 -5.68 10.18 22.35
CA ARG A 176 -5.93 10.84 23.64
C ARG A 176 -7.25 11.61 23.71
N SER A 177 -8.02 11.62 22.61
CA SER A 177 -9.34 12.26 22.57
C SER A 177 -10.36 11.34 23.21
N PRO A 178 -11.39 11.87 23.90
CA PRO A 178 -12.51 11.04 24.38
C PRO A 178 -13.35 10.45 23.24
N CYS A 179 -13.14 10.89 22.00
CA CYS A 179 -13.87 10.44 20.82
C CYS A 179 -12.96 9.59 19.94
N ALA A 180 -13.58 8.80 19.06
CA ALA A 180 -12.89 8.04 18.05
C ALA A 180 -11.98 8.92 17.16
N SER A 181 -11.00 8.31 16.51
CA SER A 181 -10.03 9.01 15.65
C SER A 181 -10.64 9.73 14.45
N GLY A 182 -11.89 9.42 14.09
CA GLY A 182 -12.62 10.01 12.97
C GLY A 182 -12.53 9.18 11.70
N CYS A 183 -13.64 9.15 10.95
CA CYS A 183 -13.77 8.41 9.71
C CYS A 183 -12.88 8.97 8.58
N GLY A 184 -12.65 10.29 8.54
CA GLY A 184 -11.80 10.91 7.52
C GLY A 184 -10.32 10.56 7.67
N ALA A 185 -9.78 10.59 8.90
CA ALA A 185 -8.41 10.15 9.16
C ALA A 185 -8.21 8.66 8.85
N THR A 186 -9.23 7.85 9.12
CA THR A 186 -9.23 6.40 8.83
C THR A 186 -9.27 6.15 7.32
N ALA A 187 -10.09 6.89 6.56
CA ALA A 187 -10.12 6.81 5.11
C ALA A 187 -8.76 7.12 4.47
N TRP A 188 -8.08 8.18 4.95
CA TRP A 188 -6.73 8.52 4.50
C TRP A 188 -5.71 7.46 4.90
N ALA A 189 -5.76 6.94 6.13
CA ALA A 189 -4.89 5.86 6.57
C ALA A 189 -5.03 4.64 5.65
N MET A 190 -6.26 4.24 5.29
CA MET A 190 -6.50 3.13 4.36
C MET A 190 -5.91 3.40 2.98
N LEU A 191 -6.13 4.58 2.41
CA LEU A 191 -5.57 4.94 1.10
C LEU A 191 -4.04 5.00 1.11
N ILE A 192 -3.44 5.59 2.15
CA ILE A 192 -1.98 5.69 2.31
C ILE A 192 -1.37 4.30 2.45
N GLY A 193 -1.90 3.45 3.35
CA GLY A 193 -1.41 2.10 3.49
C GLY A 193 -1.62 1.26 2.21
N TYR A 194 -2.68 1.54 1.45
CA TYR A 194 -2.90 0.88 0.16
C TYR A 194 -1.83 1.26 -0.85
N VAL A 195 -1.49 2.54 -1.01
CA VAL A 195 -0.47 2.97 -1.98
C VAL A 195 0.94 2.56 -1.55
N ASP A 196 1.22 2.54 -0.25
CA ASP A 196 2.45 1.96 0.31
C ASP A 196 2.59 0.49 -0.10
N TYR A 197 1.56 -0.30 0.19
CA TYR A 197 1.52 -1.71 -0.16
C TYR A 197 1.63 -1.91 -1.67
N ALA A 198 0.81 -1.20 -2.46
CA ALA A 198 0.83 -1.30 -3.92
C ALA A 198 2.19 -0.90 -4.53
N GLY A 199 2.87 0.10 -3.97
CA GLY A 199 4.23 0.48 -4.36
C GLY A 199 5.23 -0.66 -4.14
N SER A 200 5.16 -1.32 -2.99
CA SER A 200 5.97 -2.52 -2.70
C SER A 200 5.65 -3.69 -3.63
N GLN A 201 4.40 -3.79 -4.08
CA GLN A 201 3.96 -4.75 -5.08
C GLN A 201 4.32 -4.26 -6.50
N GLY A 202 5.30 -3.39 -6.68
CA GLY A 202 5.81 -3.02 -7.98
C GLY A 202 4.89 -2.15 -8.83
N VAL A 203 3.73 -1.69 -8.34
CA VAL A 203 2.77 -0.82 -9.05
C VAL A 203 3.45 0.49 -9.42
N SER A 204 3.81 0.66 -10.70
CA SER A 204 4.71 1.74 -11.15
C SER A 204 4.29 3.14 -10.68
N LYS A 205 2.99 3.45 -10.74
CA LYS A 205 2.44 4.73 -10.27
C LYS A 205 2.54 4.94 -8.75
N TYR A 206 2.64 3.86 -7.98
CA TYR A 206 2.73 3.89 -6.52
C TYR A 206 4.12 3.54 -5.98
N ARG A 207 5.08 3.13 -6.82
CA ARG A 207 6.47 2.87 -6.39
C ARG A 207 7.09 3.98 -5.54
N PRO A 208 6.84 5.27 -5.80
CA PRO A 208 7.40 6.34 -4.96
C PRO A 208 6.87 6.35 -3.51
N PHE A 209 5.81 5.61 -3.18
CA PHE A 209 5.20 5.55 -1.84
C PHE A 209 5.88 4.56 -0.89
N ASP A 210 7.06 4.02 -1.21
CA ASP A 210 7.78 2.98 -0.46
C ASP A 210 8.18 3.34 0.98
N ARG A 211 7.84 4.55 1.43
CA ARG A 211 8.10 5.09 2.77
C ARG A 211 6.94 5.94 3.30
N SER A 212 5.76 5.75 2.74
CA SER A 212 4.58 6.53 3.12
C SER A 212 4.00 6.05 4.47
N TYR A 213 4.17 4.77 4.79
CA TYR A 213 3.89 4.19 6.11
C TYR A 213 5.18 3.96 6.92
N LEU A 214 5.11 4.14 8.25
CA LEU A 214 6.23 3.95 9.17
C LEU A 214 5.75 3.14 10.38
N SER A 215 6.44 2.05 10.70
CA SER A 215 6.01 1.06 11.73
C SER A 215 5.82 1.63 13.14
N GLN A 216 6.44 2.78 13.43
CA GLN A 216 6.30 3.47 14.72
C GLN A 216 5.61 4.84 14.57
N GLY A 217 5.06 5.16 13.41
CA GLY A 217 4.75 6.54 13.05
C GLY A 217 6.02 7.41 13.01
N GLY A 218 5.86 8.69 13.27
CA GLY A 218 6.95 9.68 13.25
C GLY A 218 7.33 10.08 11.83
N ARG A 219 8.28 11.01 11.70
CA ARG A 219 8.71 11.56 10.41
C ARG A 219 10.22 11.54 10.27
N GLY A 220 10.70 11.82 9.05
CA GLY A 220 12.11 11.97 8.74
C GLY A 220 12.80 10.66 8.40
N ARG A 221 14.03 10.76 7.89
CA ARG A 221 14.75 9.64 7.27
C ARG A 221 15.14 8.51 8.22
N PHE A 222 15.10 8.76 9.53
CA PHE A 222 15.44 7.78 10.57
C PHE A 222 14.24 7.02 11.10
N ALA A 223 13.01 7.43 10.74
CA ALA A 223 11.83 6.67 11.09
C ALA A 223 11.85 5.31 10.39
N VAL A 224 11.45 4.27 11.12
CA VAL A 224 11.57 2.88 10.66
C VAL A 224 10.55 2.60 9.56
N ASN A 225 11.05 2.53 8.33
CA ASN A 225 10.26 2.12 7.19
C ASN A 225 9.78 0.67 7.37
N ALA A 226 8.53 0.42 6.96
CA ALA A 226 7.94 -0.90 6.96
C ALA A 226 6.87 -0.96 5.88
N LEU A 227 6.45 -2.17 5.55
CA LEU A 227 5.31 -2.38 4.67
C LEU A 227 4.01 -2.15 5.46
N ALA A 228 3.09 -1.36 4.90
CA ALA A 228 1.78 -1.14 5.51
C ALA A 228 1.02 -2.48 5.72
N PRO A 229 0.69 -2.86 6.97
CA PRO A 229 0.01 -4.11 7.26
C PRO A 229 -1.42 -4.10 6.75
N GLU A 230 -2.04 -5.27 6.63
CA GLU A 230 -3.43 -5.39 6.16
C GLU A 230 -4.44 -4.83 7.17
N PHE A 231 -4.18 -5.00 8.46
CA PHE A 231 -5.04 -4.57 9.58
C PHE A 231 -4.32 -3.58 10.50
N ASN A 232 -5.06 -3.00 11.45
CA ASN A 232 -4.49 -2.07 12.43
C ASN A 232 -3.36 -2.73 13.24
N ASP A 233 -2.17 -2.16 13.14
CA ASP A 233 -1.07 -2.39 14.06
C ASP A 233 -0.72 -1.10 14.82
N ARG A 234 0.37 -1.09 15.59
CA ARG A 234 0.84 0.11 16.28
C ARG A 234 1.16 1.25 15.31
N GLY A 235 1.81 0.96 14.18
CA GLY A 235 2.15 1.97 13.18
C GLY A 235 0.92 2.58 12.52
N VAL A 236 -0.10 1.77 12.21
CA VAL A 236 -1.36 2.24 11.63
C VAL A 236 -2.10 3.13 12.62
N LYS A 237 -2.15 2.72 13.89
CA LYS A 237 -2.76 3.55 14.94
C LYS A 237 -2.07 4.91 15.07
N ASN A 238 -0.73 4.93 15.04
CA ASN A 238 0.04 6.18 15.04
C ASN A 238 -0.22 7.02 13.78
N MET A 239 -0.18 6.40 12.60
CA MET A 239 -0.48 7.06 11.32
C MET A 239 -1.86 7.73 11.33
N THR A 240 -2.90 7.01 11.76
CA THR A 240 -4.27 7.56 11.80
C THR A 240 -4.36 8.77 12.72
N VAL A 241 -3.73 8.73 13.90
CA VAL A 241 -3.68 9.90 14.80
C VAL A 241 -2.89 11.06 14.21
N GLU A 242 -1.75 10.80 13.57
CA GLU A 242 -0.95 11.85 12.93
C GLU A 242 -1.66 12.53 11.76
N ILE A 243 -2.41 11.75 10.97
CA ILE A 243 -3.26 12.28 9.90
C ILE A 243 -4.34 13.18 10.50
N ARG A 244 -5.03 12.71 11.55
CA ARG A 244 -6.04 13.50 12.24
C ARG A 244 -5.47 14.81 12.81
N ASP A 245 -4.31 14.74 13.45
CA ASP A 245 -3.66 15.90 14.05
C ASP A 245 -3.16 16.87 12.97
N ALA A 246 -2.71 16.36 11.81
CA ALA A 246 -2.39 17.17 10.63
C ALA A 246 -3.61 17.93 10.08
N MET A 247 -4.81 17.35 10.20
CA MET A 247 -6.07 18.00 9.83
C MET A 247 -6.59 18.97 10.89
N ASN A 248 -5.95 19.04 12.06
CA ASN A 248 -6.49 19.75 13.23
C ASN A 248 -7.96 19.39 13.51
N ASP A 249 -8.31 18.11 13.32
CA ASP A 249 -9.70 17.65 13.36
C ASP A 249 -10.39 18.02 14.69
N TRP A 250 -9.67 17.92 15.81
CA TRP A 250 -10.17 18.30 17.13
C TRP A 250 -10.74 19.72 17.22
N GLY A 251 -10.17 20.66 16.46
CA GLY A 251 -10.61 22.05 16.49
C GLY A 251 -11.79 22.36 15.56
N VAL A 252 -12.21 21.40 14.72
CA VAL A 252 -13.21 21.65 13.67
C VAL A 252 -14.37 20.66 13.72
N SER A 253 -14.10 19.37 13.91
CA SER A 253 -15.14 18.36 13.88
C SER A 253 -15.65 17.98 15.28
N GLY A 254 -16.93 17.62 15.33
CA GLY A 254 -17.65 17.33 16.57
C GLY A 254 -17.36 15.94 17.16
N CYS A 255 -17.56 15.85 18.46
CA CYS A 255 -17.58 14.61 19.24
C CYS A 255 -19.03 14.30 19.62
N ALA A 256 -19.57 13.18 19.14
CA ALA A 256 -20.91 12.76 19.52
C ALA A 256 -20.92 12.15 20.94
N PRO A 257 -22.06 12.19 21.66
CA PRO A 257 -22.16 11.64 23.03
C PRO A 257 -21.81 10.15 23.15
N ASN A 258 -21.98 9.38 22.07
CA ASN A 258 -21.61 7.97 21.98
C ASN A 258 -20.10 7.75 21.73
N GLY A 259 -19.28 8.81 21.75
CA GLY A 259 -17.84 8.75 21.49
C GLY A 259 -17.47 8.70 20.01
N GLU A 260 -18.44 8.76 19.08
CA GLU A 260 -18.15 8.82 17.65
C GLU A 260 -17.62 10.21 17.25
N ARG A 261 -16.83 10.25 16.18
CA ARG A 261 -16.33 11.48 15.58
C ARG A 261 -16.65 11.51 14.10
N PHE A 262 -17.46 12.47 13.71
CA PHE A 262 -17.59 12.89 12.32
C PHE A 262 -16.34 13.71 11.95
N THR A 263 -15.76 13.50 10.76
CA THR A 263 -14.69 14.38 10.25
C THR A 263 -15.28 15.41 9.30
N HIS A 264 -15.05 16.69 9.54
CA HIS A 264 -15.56 17.74 8.65
C HIS A 264 -14.85 17.70 7.27
N PRO A 265 -15.55 17.79 6.14
CA PRO A 265 -14.91 17.65 4.83
C PRO A 265 -13.94 18.78 4.48
N SER A 266 -14.16 20.01 4.98
CA SER A 266 -13.29 21.16 4.69
C SER A 266 -11.86 21.04 5.22
N ILE A 267 -11.62 20.13 6.17
CA ILE A 267 -10.28 19.87 6.73
C ILE A 267 -9.58 18.67 6.10
N MET A 268 -10.26 17.89 5.26
CA MET A 268 -9.71 16.66 4.68
C MET A 268 -8.41 16.91 3.91
N ALA A 269 -8.32 18.04 3.19
CA ALA A 269 -7.11 18.46 2.46
C ALA A 269 -5.93 18.84 3.37
N GLN A 270 -6.17 19.16 4.64
CA GLN A 270 -5.12 19.56 5.58
C GLN A 270 -4.22 18.37 5.99
N SER A 271 -4.68 17.13 5.75
CA SER A 271 -3.88 15.91 5.96
C SER A 271 -2.62 15.84 5.07
N ASN A 272 -2.46 16.73 4.09
CA ASN A 272 -1.25 16.92 3.31
C ASN A 272 0.04 17.00 4.14
N GLN A 273 -0.04 17.53 5.36
CA GLN A 273 1.13 17.62 6.25
C GLN A 273 1.63 16.24 6.70
N TYR A 274 0.83 15.18 6.57
CA TYR A 274 1.27 13.82 6.84
C TYR A 274 2.46 13.46 5.94
N PHE A 275 2.47 13.83 4.66
CA PHE A 275 3.54 13.38 3.77
C PHE A 275 4.88 14.08 3.99
N TRP A 276 4.89 15.26 4.62
CA TRP A 276 6.11 16.06 4.81
C TRP A 276 7.13 15.34 5.68
N GLY A 277 8.34 15.16 5.13
CA GLY A 277 9.42 14.38 5.74
C GLY A 277 9.25 12.87 5.60
N ARG A 278 8.28 12.39 4.81
CA ARG A 278 8.07 10.98 4.48
C ARG A 278 8.36 10.74 3.01
N VAL A 279 7.55 11.36 2.15
CA VAL A 279 7.55 11.22 0.70
C VAL A 279 6.98 12.50 0.06
N PRO A 280 7.30 12.86 -1.19
CA PRO A 280 6.70 13.97 -1.92
C PRO A 280 5.26 13.64 -2.37
N GLY A 281 4.38 13.36 -1.41
CA GLY A 281 2.98 13.00 -1.60
C GLY A 281 1.99 14.05 -1.11
N ARG A 282 0.76 13.94 -1.58
CA ARG A 282 -0.36 14.79 -1.17
C ARG A 282 -1.67 14.03 -1.22
N VAL A 283 -2.65 14.48 -0.44
CA VAL A 283 -4.06 14.20 -0.68
C VAL A 283 -4.64 15.24 -1.64
N ILE A 284 -5.55 14.78 -2.48
CA ILE A 284 -6.53 15.61 -3.17
C ILE A 284 -7.87 15.32 -2.51
N ALA A 285 -8.54 16.35 -2.01
CA ALA A 285 -9.86 16.22 -1.39
C ALA A 285 -10.80 17.24 -2.03
N ASP A 286 -11.59 16.78 -2.99
CA ASP A 286 -12.59 17.60 -3.66
C ASP A 286 -13.89 17.55 -2.86
N TYR A 287 -14.37 18.71 -2.46
CA TYR A 287 -15.55 18.85 -1.63
C TYR A 287 -16.47 19.92 -2.23
N ASP A 288 -17.74 19.57 -2.38
CA ASP A 288 -18.76 20.42 -3.00
C ASP A 288 -19.24 21.57 -2.10
N GLY A 289 -18.85 21.62 -0.82
CA GLY A 289 -19.27 22.70 0.10
C GLY A 289 -20.67 22.51 0.70
N LEU A 290 -21.55 21.77 0.02
CA LEU A 290 -22.97 21.65 0.40
C LEU A 290 -23.32 20.30 1.06
N LEU A 291 -22.37 19.36 1.18
CA LEU A 291 -22.64 17.97 1.60
C LEU A 291 -23.67 17.26 0.70
N VAL A 292 -23.87 17.74 -0.54
CA VAL A 292 -24.79 17.17 -1.51
C VAL A 292 -24.00 16.38 -2.55
N SER A 293 -24.58 15.27 -2.99
CA SER A 293 -24.03 14.56 -4.14
C SER A 293 -24.38 15.25 -5.44
N THR A 294 -23.38 15.42 -6.31
CA THR A 294 -23.56 15.98 -7.65
C THR A 294 -23.29 14.94 -8.74
N SER A 295 -23.82 15.17 -9.93
CA SER A 295 -23.49 14.38 -11.13
C SER A 295 -21.99 14.48 -11.48
N ALA A 296 -21.38 15.63 -11.22
CA ALA A 296 -19.94 15.84 -11.34
C ALA A 296 -19.14 14.96 -10.36
N GLY A 297 -19.53 14.93 -9.08
CA GLY A 297 -18.91 14.05 -8.08
C GLY A 297 -19.04 12.57 -8.43
N THR A 298 -20.23 12.15 -8.87
CA THR A 298 -20.49 10.78 -9.38
C THR A 298 -19.58 10.43 -10.57
N SER A 299 -19.45 11.35 -11.53
CA SER A 299 -18.58 11.18 -12.69
C SER A 299 -17.11 11.08 -12.28
N LYS A 300 -16.68 11.81 -11.25
CA LYS A 300 -15.32 11.76 -10.71
C LYS A 300 -15.00 10.45 -10.01
N VAL A 301 -15.95 9.90 -9.24
CA VAL A 301 -15.85 8.57 -8.64
C VAL A 301 -15.69 7.52 -9.74
N LEU A 302 -16.60 7.52 -10.74
CA LEU A 302 -16.53 6.60 -11.88
C LEU A 302 -15.23 6.73 -12.66
N HIS A 303 -14.79 7.95 -12.97
CA HIS A 303 -13.55 8.18 -13.69
C HIS A 303 -12.34 7.68 -12.90
N THR A 304 -12.31 7.90 -11.58
CA THR A 304 -11.20 7.44 -10.74
C THR A 304 -11.13 5.92 -10.65
N LEU A 305 -12.26 5.26 -10.45
CA LEU A 305 -12.33 3.80 -10.32
C LEU A 305 -12.15 3.09 -11.68
N ARG A 306 -12.83 3.54 -12.75
CA ARG A 306 -12.77 2.92 -14.09
C ARG A 306 -11.53 3.31 -14.89
N THR A 307 -11.22 4.61 -14.93
CA THR A 307 -10.24 5.16 -15.88
C THR A 307 -8.87 5.32 -15.22
N ARG A 308 -8.79 5.99 -14.06
CA ARG A 308 -7.51 6.13 -13.33
C ARG A 308 -7.08 4.86 -12.62
N ARG A 309 -8.03 3.96 -12.38
CA ARG A 309 -7.83 2.64 -11.77
C ARG A 309 -7.24 2.77 -10.37
N GLN A 310 -7.83 3.63 -9.54
CA GLN A 310 -7.32 3.97 -8.21
C GLN A 310 -8.47 3.89 -7.20
N PRO A 311 -8.21 3.41 -5.97
CA PRO A 311 -9.16 3.58 -4.90
C PRO A 311 -9.31 5.06 -4.53
N ILE A 312 -10.45 5.38 -3.95
CA ILE A 312 -10.91 6.74 -3.71
C ILE A 312 -11.66 6.80 -2.39
N ALA A 313 -11.36 7.80 -1.56
CA ALA A 313 -12.17 8.12 -0.39
C ALA A 313 -13.43 8.85 -0.86
N ILE A 314 -14.59 8.41 -0.40
CA ILE A 314 -15.89 8.90 -0.86
C ILE A 314 -16.63 9.43 0.36
N GLY A 315 -17.07 10.68 0.36
CA GLY A 315 -18.00 11.20 1.36
C GLY A 315 -19.42 10.75 1.06
N MET A 316 -20.05 10.03 1.99
CA MET A 316 -21.45 9.60 1.90
C MET A 316 -22.13 9.76 3.26
N HIS A 317 -23.27 10.45 3.30
CA HIS A 317 -23.95 10.83 4.54
C HIS A 317 -22.98 11.52 5.54
N ASN A 318 -22.73 10.92 6.70
CA ASN A 318 -21.77 11.41 7.71
C ASN A 318 -20.53 10.50 7.80
N HIS A 319 -20.13 9.81 6.71
CA HIS A 319 -19.05 8.83 6.72
C HIS A 319 -18.15 8.88 5.47
N TYR A 320 -16.94 8.32 5.59
CA TYR A 320 -15.94 8.27 4.52
C TYR A 320 -15.45 6.85 4.23
N PRO A 321 -16.18 6.03 3.46
CA PRO A 321 -15.64 4.79 2.92
C PRO A 321 -14.53 5.02 1.88
N VAL A 322 -13.72 3.98 1.64
CA VAL A 322 -12.80 3.90 0.49
C VAL A 322 -13.38 2.97 -0.56
N GLY A 323 -13.81 3.54 -1.67
CA GLY A 323 -14.20 2.81 -2.87
C GLY A 323 -12.98 2.26 -3.59
N PHE A 324 -13.05 1.00 -4.03
CA PHE A 324 -11.96 0.32 -4.72
C PHE A 324 -12.40 -0.45 -5.96
N GLY A 325 -13.71 -0.64 -6.13
CA GLY A 325 -14.30 -1.35 -7.27
C GLY A 325 -15.65 -0.75 -7.64
N ILE A 326 -16.20 -1.21 -8.76
CA ILE A 326 -17.55 -0.87 -9.18
C ILE A 326 -18.23 -2.12 -9.74
N ARG A 327 -19.52 -2.25 -9.47
CA ARG A 327 -20.32 -3.35 -10.02
C ARG A 327 -21.72 -2.88 -10.39
N SER A 328 -22.28 -3.53 -11.40
CA SER A 328 -23.70 -3.40 -11.73
C SER A 328 -24.48 -4.40 -10.88
N VAL A 329 -25.47 -3.92 -10.13
CA VAL A 329 -26.40 -4.75 -9.37
C VAL A 329 -27.81 -4.52 -9.90
N THR A 330 -28.68 -5.53 -9.78
CA THR A 330 -30.12 -5.35 -9.96
C THR A 330 -30.76 -5.41 -8.58
N PRO A 331 -31.12 -4.28 -7.97
CA PRO A 331 -31.67 -4.25 -6.62
C PRO A 331 -32.95 -5.09 -6.53
N ARG A 332 -33.25 -5.58 -5.33
CA ARG A 332 -34.55 -6.17 -5.03
C ARG A 332 -35.37 -5.19 -4.22
N ARG A 333 -36.65 -5.03 -4.58
CA ARG A 333 -37.64 -4.27 -3.82
C ARG A 333 -38.62 -5.22 -3.15
N TRP A 334 -39.08 -4.86 -1.96
CA TRP A 334 -40.15 -5.60 -1.31
C TRP A 334 -41.47 -5.33 -2.03
N ASP A 335 -42.13 -6.38 -2.50
CA ASP A 335 -43.48 -6.34 -3.03
C ASP A 335 -44.44 -6.69 -1.88
N PRO A 336 -45.16 -5.71 -1.30
CA PRO A 336 -46.06 -5.95 -0.18
C PRO A 336 -47.30 -6.77 -0.58
N SER A 337 -47.75 -6.69 -1.84
CA SER A 337 -48.90 -7.45 -2.35
C SER A 337 -48.55 -8.93 -2.52
N GLY A 338 -47.33 -9.22 -3.00
CA GLY A 338 -46.81 -10.58 -3.14
C GLY A 338 -46.05 -11.12 -1.92
N LYS A 339 -45.87 -10.31 -0.86
CA LYS A 339 -44.99 -10.58 0.30
C LYS A 339 -43.66 -11.21 -0.08
N LYS A 340 -43.03 -10.69 -1.14
CA LYS A 340 -41.79 -11.26 -1.69
C LYS A 340 -40.84 -10.16 -2.14
N TRP A 341 -39.57 -10.49 -2.19
CA TRP A 341 -38.58 -9.63 -2.83
C TRP A 341 -38.63 -9.83 -4.34
N VAL A 342 -38.95 -8.79 -5.10
CA VAL A 342 -38.95 -8.78 -6.57
C VAL A 342 -37.78 -7.95 -7.09
N SER A 343 -37.32 -8.23 -8.31
CA SER A 343 -36.36 -7.35 -8.98
C SER A 343 -36.95 -5.93 -9.10
N ALA A 344 -36.13 -4.91 -8.83
CA ALA A 344 -36.49 -3.52 -9.04
C ALA A 344 -36.58 -3.14 -10.53
N GLY A 345 -36.15 -4.01 -11.44
CA GLY A 345 -36.24 -3.82 -12.90
C GLY A 345 -35.17 -2.89 -13.49
N SER A 346 -34.49 -2.08 -12.68
CA SER A 346 -33.35 -1.23 -13.08
C SER A 346 -32.01 -1.85 -12.64
N VAL A 347 -30.99 -1.67 -13.48
CA VAL A 347 -29.60 -1.92 -13.10
C VAL A 347 -29.05 -0.66 -12.44
N GLU A 348 -28.51 -0.81 -11.24
CA GLU A 348 -27.83 0.26 -10.52
C GLU A 348 -26.32 -0.02 -10.48
N TRP A 349 -25.53 1.04 -10.60
CA TRP A 349 -24.09 0.95 -10.40
C TRP A 349 -23.77 1.27 -8.95
N MET A 350 -23.02 0.37 -8.33
CA MET A 350 -22.56 0.49 -6.95
C MET A 350 -21.04 0.51 -6.92
N VAL A 351 -20.49 1.12 -5.88
CA VAL A 351 -19.07 1.10 -5.56
C VAL A 351 -18.82 0.00 -4.53
N ASP A 352 -17.85 -0.87 -4.79
CA ASP A 352 -17.34 -1.78 -3.77
C ASP A 352 -16.40 -1.00 -2.87
N ALA A 353 -16.70 -1.03 -1.57
CA ALA A 353 -16.16 -0.11 -0.60
C ALA A 353 -15.72 -0.81 0.68
N ASN A 354 -14.65 -0.27 1.24
CA ASN A 354 -14.19 -0.52 2.59
C ASN A 354 -14.71 0.59 3.51
N TRP A 355 -15.52 0.25 4.51
CA TRP A 355 -16.09 1.27 5.41
C TRP A 355 -15.11 1.77 6.46
N GLY A 356 -13.95 1.17 6.63
CA GLY A 356 -13.01 1.61 7.68
C GLY A 356 -13.45 1.18 9.08
N TRP A 357 -14.06 0.00 9.18
CA TRP A 357 -14.49 -0.64 10.44
C TRP A 357 -13.80 -1.99 10.68
N GLY A 358 -12.65 -2.24 10.07
CA GLY A 358 -11.92 -3.50 10.26
C GLY A 358 -12.64 -4.73 9.68
N GLU A 359 -13.48 -4.51 8.67
CA GLU A 359 -14.40 -5.52 8.15
C GLU A 359 -13.65 -6.70 7.51
N LYS A 360 -14.28 -7.89 7.52
CA LYS A 360 -13.73 -9.09 6.86
C LYS A 360 -14.09 -9.18 5.37
N PHE A 361 -15.10 -8.44 4.94
CA PHE A 361 -15.64 -8.43 3.59
C PHE A 361 -16.02 -7.01 3.18
N SER A 362 -15.97 -6.73 1.89
CA SER A 362 -16.43 -5.48 1.30
C SER A 362 -17.93 -5.34 1.35
N ARG A 363 -18.39 -4.09 1.26
CA ARG A 363 -19.80 -3.77 1.06
C ARG A 363 -19.94 -2.89 -0.16
N SER A 364 -21.11 -2.92 -0.77
CA SER A 364 -21.41 -1.99 -1.84
C SER A 364 -22.16 -0.78 -1.33
N VAL A 365 -21.78 0.38 -1.87
CA VAL A 365 -22.41 1.66 -1.60
C VAL A 365 -22.86 2.29 -2.91
N PRO A 366 -23.91 3.12 -2.90
CA PRO A 366 -24.29 3.89 -4.08
C PRO A 366 -23.16 4.76 -4.62
N LEU A 367 -23.21 5.13 -5.91
CA LEU A 367 -22.19 5.97 -6.56
C LEU A 367 -22.16 7.44 -6.12
N TYR A 368 -23.20 7.89 -5.41
CA TYR A 368 -23.34 9.30 -5.04
C TYR A 368 -22.27 9.68 -4.02
N SER A 369 -21.80 10.92 -4.07
CA SER A 369 -20.71 11.37 -3.22
C SER A 369 -20.65 12.88 -3.09
N PHE A 370 -20.47 13.38 -1.86
CA PHE A 370 -20.23 14.80 -1.59
C PHE A 370 -18.73 15.17 -1.46
N LEU A 371 -17.85 14.16 -1.31
CA LEU A 371 -16.41 14.33 -1.23
C LEU A 371 -15.68 13.24 -2.02
N GLN A 372 -14.72 13.62 -2.84
CA GLN A 372 -13.90 12.69 -3.62
C GLN A 372 -12.43 12.89 -3.29
N GLY A 373 -11.82 11.87 -2.67
CA GLY A 373 -10.49 11.93 -2.11
C GLY A 373 -9.51 10.95 -2.75
N THR A 374 -8.35 11.42 -3.20
CA THR A 374 -7.27 10.54 -3.70
C THR A 374 -5.92 10.93 -3.11
N VAL A 375 -4.93 10.06 -3.26
CA VAL A 375 -3.53 10.34 -2.93
C VAL A 375 -2.71 10.39 -4.20
N GLU A 376 -1.86 11.41 -4.31
CA GLU A 376 -1.00 11.65 -5.46
C GLU A 376 0.44 11.84 -4.99
N MET A 377 1.40 11.55 -5.87
CA MET A 377 2.81 11.78 -5.60
C MET A 377 3.51 12.45 -6.77
N SER A 378 4.44 13.32 -6.43
CA SER A 378 5.43 13.85 -7.37
C SER A 378 6.64 12.92 -7.40
N PRO A 379 7.30 12.73 -8.55
CA PRO A 379 8.49 11.89 -8.63
C PRO A 379 9.65 12.53 -7.85
N TYR A 380 10.53 11.72 -7.26
CA TYR A 380 11.73 12.24 -6.56
C TYR A 380 12.67 13.01 -7.49
N SER A 381 12.64 12.75 -8.81
CA SER A 381 13.37 13.57 -9.79
C SER A 381 12.92 15.03 -9.73
N ARG A 382 11.63 15.29 -9.55
CA ARG A 382 11.10 16.66 -9.39
C ARG A 382 11.69 17.36 -8.17
N VAL A 383 11.81 16.65 -7.04
CA VAL A 383 12.45 17.17 -5.83
C VAL A 383 13.93 17.50 -6.11
N SER A 384 14.64 16.56 -6.71
CA SER A 384 16.07 16.70 -7.04
C SER A 384 16.34 17.86 -8.00
N ASP A 385 15.52 18.01 -9.03
CA ASP A 385 15.67 19.05 -10.06
C ASP A 385 15.45 20.45 -9.49
N VAL A 386 14.47 20.62 -8.59
CA VAL A 386 14.24 21.88 -7.89
C VAL A 386 15.40 22.17 -6.93
N ALA A 387 15.81 21.20 -6.10
CA ALA A 387 16.88 21.39 -5.12
C ALA A 387 18.22 21.78 -5.79
N LYS A 388 18.58 21.14 -6.92
CA LYS A 388 19.77 21.49 -7.72
C LYS A 388 19.71 22.92 -8.26
N ALA A 389 18.51 23.40 -8.60
CA ALA A 389 18.28 24.74 -9.10
C ALA A 389 18.16 25.82 -8.02
N CYS A 390 18.28 25.46 -6.74
CA CYS A 390 18.23 26.39 -5.61
C CYS A 390 19.64 26.78 -5.12
N SER A 391 19.86 28.08 -5.00
CA SER A 391 21.09 28.69 -4.49
C SER A 391 20.81 29.54 -3.24
N LEU A 392 21.71 29.49 -2.25
CA LEU A 392 21.54 30.25 -1.01
C LEU A 392 21.70 31.74 -1.29
N ARG A 393 20.68 32.53 -0.93
CA ARG A 393 20.66 33.99 -1.05
C ARG A 393 21.10 34.68 0.23
N SER A 394 20.55 34.26 1.37
CA SER A 394 20.90 34.82 2.67
C SER A 394 20.63 33.83 3.81
N LYS A 395 21.20 34.12 4.97
CA LYS A 395 21.06 33.33 6.18
C LYS A 395 20.80 34.24 7.38
N SER A 396 19.98 33.77 8.32
CA SER A 396 19.77 34.43 9.61
C SER A 396 19.80 33.40 10.75
N GLY A 397 19.92 33.89 11.98
CA GLY A 397 20.07 33.06 13.19
C GLY A 397 21.52 32.68 13.50
N GLY A 398 21.73 32.12 14.69
CA GLY A 398 23.04 31.76 15.24
C GLY A 398 23.49 30.33 14.88
N ALA A 399 24.51 29.84 15.60
CA ALA A 399 24.99 28.46 15.49
C ALA A 399 24.05 27.43 16.15
N THR A 400 23.12 27.89 16.97
CA THR A 400 22.09 27.12 17.69
C THR A 400 20.79 27.92 17.73
N GLY A 401 19.67 27.23 17.93
CA GLY A 401 18.34 27.82 18.01
C GLY A 401 17.70 28.00 16.62
N ARG A 402 16.78 28.96 16.51
CA ARG A 402 16.06 29.27 15.26
C ARG A 402 17.01 29.81 14.21
N VAL A 403 16.97 29.22 13.03
CA VAL A 403 17.84 29.52 11.90
C VAL A 403 17.03 29.48 10.61
N ASP A 404 17.21 30.48 9.76
CA ASP A 404 16.59 30.51 8.43
C ASP A 404 17.66 30.51 7.32
N ARG A 405 17.29 29.88 6.20
CA ARG A 405 18.05 29.89 4.95
C ARG A 405 17.12 30.31 3.83
N ASP A 406 17.42 31.43 3.21
CA ASP A 406 16.65 31.99 2.11
C ASP A 406 17.28 31.56 0.79
N TYR A 407 16.56 30.80 -0.02
CA TYR A 407 17.05 30.27 -1.29
C TYR A 407 16.35 30.94 -2.47
N LYS A 408 17.14 31.21 -3.52
CA LYS A 408 16.63 31.52 -4.86
C LYS A 408 16.63 30.26 -5.71
N CYS A 409 15.47 29.84 -6.19
CA CYS A 409 15.30 28.63 -7.00
C CYS A 409 14.93 29.00 -8.44
N THR A 410 15.73 28.61 -9.43
CA THR A 410 15.44 28.91 -10.85
C THR A 410 14.45 27.93 -11.47
N THR A 411 14.37 26.71 -10.93
CA THR A 411 13.29 25.77 -11.24
C THR A 411 12.13 26.06 -10.32
N GLN A 412 11.02 26.43 -10.94
CA GLN A 412 9.88 26.98 -10.24
C GLN A 412 8.98 25.92 -9.63
N LEU A 413 8.59 26.08 -8.36
CA LEU A 413 7.55 25.27 -7.71
C LEU A 413 6.15 25.83 -8.04
N LYS A 414 5.17 24.94 -8.23
CA LYS A 414 3.76 25.31 -8.40
C LYS A 414 3.09 25.56 -7.05
N ASN A 415 1.99 26.32 -7.06
CA ASN A 415 1.22 26.65 -5.84
C ASN A 415 0.74 25.41 -5.06
N ASP A 416 0.46 24.31 -5.77
CA ASP A 416 -0.02 23.04 -5.23
C ASP A 416 1.12 22.04 -4.95
N GLU A 417 2.39 22.44 -5.11
CA GLU A 417 3.60 21.63 -4.89
C GLU A 417 4.25 21.86 -3.52
N ARG A 418 3.49 22.29 -2.51
CA ARG A 418 4.02 22.45 -1.15
C ARG A 418 4.64 21.15 -0.61
N HIS A 419 4.09 19.99 -0.96
CA HIS A 419 4.66 18.68 -0.61
C HIS A 419 6.04 18.45 -1.24
N VAL A 420 6.28 18.92 -2.46
CA VAL A 420 7.61 18.89 -3.11
C VAL A 420 8.55 19.87 -2.40
N ALA A 421 8.08 21.09 -2.11
CA ALA A 421 8.87 22.14 -1.47
C ALA A 421 9.44 21.71 -0.11
N MET A 422 8.67 20.96 0.68
CA MET A 422 9.13 20.46 1.98
C MET A 422 10.22 19.39 1.86
N GLU A 423 10.19 18.56 0.82
CA GLU A 423 11.27 17.60 0.53
C GLU A 423 12.51 18.31 -0.04
N VAL A 424 12.32 19.31 -0.92
CA VAL A 424 13.40 20.19 -1.40
C VAL A 424 14.09 20.87 -0.22
N ALA A 425 13.33 21.37 0.74
CA ALA A 425 13.88 21.99 1.95
C ALA A 425 14.74 21.00 2.76
N ALA A 426 14.35 19.72 2.83
CA ALA A 426 15.16 18.69 3.48
C ALA A 426 16.47 18.43 2.72
N ASP A 427 16.43 18.33 1.39
CA ASP A 427 17.61 18.16 0.54
C ASP A 427 18.59 19.34 0.68
N LEU A 428 18.07 20.57 0.73
CA LEU A 428 18.89 21.77 0.91
C LEU A 428 19.54 21.82 2.30
N VAL A 429 18.84 21.41 3.36
CA VAL A 429 19.45 21.30 4.69
C VAL A 429 20.52 20.22 4.71
N MET A 430 20.29 19.08 4.05
CA MET A 430 21.29 18.02 3.90
C MET A 430 22.53 18.48 3.13
N ARG A 431 22.34 19.28 2.07
CA ARG A 431 23.41 19.81 1.22
C ARG A 431 24.22 20.90 1.93
N ASP A 432 23.54 21.90 2.50
CA ASP A 432 24.17 23.17 2.86
C ASP A 432 24.35 23.37 4.37
N VAL A 433 23.68 22.58 5.22
CA VAL A 433 23.69 22.78 6.68
C VAL A 433 24.32 21.59 7.41
N VAL A 434 23.84 20.37 7.14
CA VAL A 434 24.27 19.15 7.84
C VAL A 434 25.80 18.93 7.84
N PRO A 435 26.56 19.20 6.77
CA PRO A 435 28.01 19.07 6.80
C PRO A 435 28.67 19.86 7.94
N GLY A 436 28.16 21.06 8.25
CA GLY A 436 28.66 21.91 9.34
C GLY A 436 28.17 21.52 10.73
N LEU A 437 27.15 20.64 10.84
CA LEU A 437 26.61 20.16 12.12
C LEU A 437 27.32 18.90 12.62
N ARG A 438 27.81 18.06 11.71
CA ARG A 438 28.47 16.78 12.02
C ARG A 438 29.68 16.97 12.93
N SER A 439 30.50 17.98 12.66
CA SER A 439 31.67 18.30 13.48
C SER A 439 31.34 18.89 14.86
N LYS A 440 30.08 19.31 15.07
CA LYS A 440 29.62 19.98 16.30
C LYS A 440 28.69 19.13 17.15
N ASN A 441 28.48 17.87 16.78
CA ASN A 441 27.49 16.98 17.41
C ASN A 441 26.08 17.60 17.50
N GLN A 442 25.70 18.35 16.45
CA GLN A 442 24.41 19.01 16.33
C GLN A 442 23.51 18.31 15.31
N LYS A 443 22.25 18.71 15.29
CA LYS A 443 21.25 18.32 14.29
C LYS A 443 20.37 19.50 13.91
N ALA A 444 19.75 19.42 12.73
CA ALA A 444 18.74 20.38 12.28
C ALA A 444 17.34 19.77 12.40
N CYS A 445 16.44 20.50 13.04
CA CYS A 445 15.02 20.19 13.09
C CYS A 445 14.31 21.07 12.06
N LEU A 446 13.99 20.52 10.89
CA LEU A 446 13.30 21.24 9.82
C LEU A 446 11.85 21.53 10.23
N LEU A 447 11.42 22.79 10.16
CA LEU A 447 10.13 23.22 10.70
C LEU A 447 9.04 23.29 9.64
N LYS A 448 7.80 22.98 10.04
CA LYS A 448 6.57 23.13 9.23
C LYS A 448 6.31 24.56 8.77
N SER A 449 6.91 25.53 9.46
CA SER A 449 6.83 26.95 9.14
C SER A 449 7.78 27.36 8.02
N THR A 450 8.51 26.43 7.39
CA THR A 450 9.23 26.69 6.13
C THR A 450 8.28 27.37 5.15
N ASP A 451 8.71 28.53 4.65
CA ASP A 451 7.88 29.46 3.90
C ASP A 451 8.21 29.37 2.42
N VAL A 452 7.15 29.20 1.63
CA VAL A 452 7.19 29.03 0.18
C VAL A 452 6.54 30.29 -0.37
N GLN A 453 7.33 31.34 -0.57
CA GLN A 453 6.79 32.66 -0.94
C GLN A 453 6.59 32.74 -2.45
N CYS A 454 5.32 32.72 -2.86
CA CYS A 454 4.89 33.03 -4.22
C CYS A 454 4.47 34.52 -4.28
N ALA A 455 5.20 35.35 -5.02
CA ALA A 455 4.75 36.71 -5.37
C ALA A 455 5.50 37.24 -6.61
N PRO A 456 4.84 37.69 -7.71
CA PRO A 456 3.62 37.31 -8.41
C PRO A 456 3.22 35.84 -8.53
N CYS A 457 1.93 35.53 -8.40
CA CYS A 457 1.18 34.63 -9.27
C CYS A 457 1.98 33.95 -10.40
N ASN A 458 2.49 32.72 -10.21
CA ASN A 458 2.59 31.61 -11.19
C ASN A 458 3.67 30.60 -10.76
N THR A 459 4.68 31.04 -10.02
CA THR A 459 5.88 30.24 -9.71
C THR A 459 6.66 30.72 -8.48
N THR A 460 7.22 29.79 -7.70
CA THR A 460 8.04 30.14 -6.51
C THR A 460 9.53 30.26 -6.87
N ASP A 461 10.06 31.49 -6.90
CA ASP A 461 11.51 31.74 -7.04
C ASP A 461 12.22 31.83 -5.68
N ARG A 462 11.47 31.85 -4.56
CA ARG A 462 11.98 32.04 -3.20
C ARG A 462 11.48 30.98 -2.21
N LEU A 463 12.41 30.26 -1.59
CA LEU A 463 12.14 29.27 -0.55
C LEU A 463 12.89 29.64 0.74
N ILE A 464 12.16 29.92 1.82
CA ILE A 464 12.76 30.21 3.13
C ILE A 464 12.65 28.97 4.01
N VAL A 465 13.74 28.22 4.05
CA VAL A 465 13.86 27.02 4.87
C VAL A 465 14.11 27.40 6.32
N ARG A 466 13.15 27.07 7.19
CA ARG A 466 13.19 27.39 8.62
C ARG A 466 13.53 26.14 9.42
N MET A 467 14.54 26.23 10.29
CA MET A 467 15.00 25.11 11.11
C MET A 467 15.34 25.54 12.54
N ASP A 468 15.42 24.58 13.45
CA ASP A 468 15.99 24.75 14.78
C ASP A 468 17.24 23.88 14.90
N ILE A 469 18.41 24.49 15.11
CA ILE A 469 19.68 23.79 15.27
C ILE A 469 19.94 23.55 16.76
N ARG A 470 20.14 22.29 17.13
CA ARG A 470 20.32 21.91 18.54
C ARG A 470 21.24 20.71 18.69
N SER A 471 21.63 20.41 19.93
CA SER A 471 22.42 19.20 20.24
C SER A 471 21.72 17.96 19.72
N LYS A 472 22.50 16.97 19.24
CA LYS A 472 21.98 15.69 18.76
C LYS A 472 21.12 14.95 19.80
N THR A 473 21.42 15.13 21.08
CA THR A 473 20.70 14.51 22.22
C THR A 473 19.40 15.22 22.59
N GLN A 474 19.22 16.48 22.20
CA GLN A 474 18.03 17.27 22.54
C GLN A 474 16.87 16.94 21.60
N GLY A 475 15.65 16.77 22.12
CA GLY A 475 14.46 16.58 21.29
C GLY A 475 14.20 17.77 20.34
N CYS A 476 13.68 17.51 19.14
CA CYS A 476 13.23 18.57 18.24
C CYS A 476 11.96 19.26 18.76
N PRO A 477 11.77 20.57 18.49
CA PRO A 477 10.57 21.29 18.92
C PRO A 477 9.31 20.77 18.21
N SER A 478 8.14 21.10 18.76
CA SER A 478 6.86 20.84 18.12
C SER A 478 6.79 21.51 16.74
N GLY A 479 6.13 20.85 15.78
CA GLY A 479 6.07 21.33 14.40
C GLY A 479 7.32 21.02 13.57
N THR A 480 8.25 20.21 14.08
CA THR A 480 9.32 19.64 13.25
C THR A 480 8.74 18.61 12.27
N ILE A 481 9.11 18.72 11.00
CA ILE A 481 8.71 17.80 9.94
C ILE A 481 9.81 16.79 9.58
N ASN A 482 11.08 17.12 9.84
CA ASN A 482 12.20 16.22 9.58
C ASN A 482 13.36 16.52 10.54
N GLU A 483 14.00 15.47 11.04
CA GLU A 483 15.21 15.55 11.84
C GLU A 483 16.42 15.12 11.00
N LEU A 484 17.38 16.03 10.83
CA LEU A 484 18.48 15.89 9.89
C LEU A 484 19.81 15.93 10.64
N ARG A 485 20.60 14.85 10.50
CA ARG A 485 21.88 14.60 11.17
C ARG A 485 22.97 14.23 10.17
#